data_AF-F9VYY1-F1
#
_entry.id   AF-F9VYY1-F1
#
_cell.length_a   1.000
_cell.length_b   1.000
_cell.length_c   1.000
_cell.angle_alpha   90.00
_cell.angle_beta   90.00
_cell.angle_gamma   90.00
#
_symmetry.space_group_name_H-M   'P 1'
#
loop_
_entity.id
_entity.type
_entity.pdbx_description
1 polymer ?
#
loop_
_entity_poly.entity_id
_entity_poly.type
_entity_poly.pdbx_seq_one_letter_code
_entity_poly.pdbx_strand_id
1 'polypeptide(L)' 'MFSPQFLKDAAERAVKTAAQSALGVFVADVTVVSVDWAATGAIVGTATLVSVLTSIASANFGTPGTASAVSTPEKPLDA' A
#
# COMPACT_ATOMS: atom_id res chain seq x y z
N MET A 1 0.12 -10.29 -13.97
CA MET A 1 1.02 -9.63 -12.99
C MET A 1 0.57 -8.20 -12.69
N PHE A 2 0.37 -7.34 -13.69
CA PHE A 2 -0.26 -6.03 -13.51
C PHE A 2 -1.55 -5.96 -14.32
N SER A 3 -2.61 -6.60 -13.80
CA SER A 3 -3.92 -6.46 -14.44
C SER A 3 -4.45 -5.04 -14.24
N PRO A 4 -5.38 -4.58 -15.11
CA PRO A 4 -6.08 -3.32 -14.87
C PRO A 4 -6.75 -3.27 -13.50
N GLN A 5 -7.19 -4.42 -12.98
CA GLN A 5 -7.76 -4.51 -11.63
C GLN A 5 -6.70 -4.31 -10.54
N PHE A 6 -5.55 -4.97 -10.63
CA PHE A 6 -4.46 -4.78 -9.67
C PHE A 6 -4.03 -3.32 -9.58
N LEU A 7 -3.89 -2.66 -10.74
CA LEU A 7 -3.52 -1.24 -10.77
C LEU A 7 -4.58 -0.34 -10.12
N LYS A 8 -5.86 -0.63 -10.33
CA LYS A 8 -6.96 0.09 -9.66
C LYS A 8 -6.92 -0.12 -8.14
N ASP A 9 -6.80 -1.36 -7.70
CA ASP A 9 -6.77 -1.69 -6.26
C ASP A 9 -5.54 -1.07 -5.57
N ALA A 10 -4.37 -1.12 -6.22
CA ALA A 10 -3.15 -0.47 -5.73
C ALA A 10 -3.29 1.06 -5.68
N ALA A 11 -3.90 1.68 -6.69
CA ALA A 11 -4.15 3.12 -6.72
C ALA A 11 -5.14 3.54 -5.61
N GLU A 12 -6.23 2.80 -5.41
CA GLU A 12 -7.19 3.05 -4.33
C GLU A 12 -6.48 3.01 -2.97
N ARG A 13 -5.66 1.99 -2.73
CA ARG A 13 -4.86 1.88 -1.50
C ARG A 13 -3.90 3.04 -1.32
N ALA A 14 -3.18 3.43 -2.38
CA ALA A 14 -2.24 4.55 -2.33
C ALA A 14 -2.94 5.87 -2.00
N VAL A 15 -4.07 6.17 -2.66
CA VAL A 15 -4.87 7.38 -2.40
C VAL A 15 -5.44 7.38 -0.98
N LYS A 16 -5.94 6.23 -0.51
CA LYS A 16 -6.42 6.09 0.87
C LYS A 16 -5.30 6.35 1.88
N THR A 17 -4.12 5.78 1.66
CA THR A 17 -2.94 6.02 2.50
C THR A 17 -2.52 7.49 2.48
N ALA A 18 -2.54 8.15 1.32
CA ALA A 18 -2.24 9.57 1.20
C ALA A 18 -3.21 10.43 2.03
N ALA A 19 -4.51 10.18 1.90
CA ALA A 19 -5.53 10.91 2.65
C ALA A 19 -5.41 10.66 4.16
N GLN A 20 -5.26 9.41 4.59
CA GLN A 20 -5.16 9.08 6.01
C GLN A 20 -3.87 9.62 6.66
N SER A 21 -2.75 9.59 5.95
CA SER A 21 -1.49 10.17 6.43
C SER A 21 -1.55 11.70 6.51
N ALA A 22 -2.20 12.35 5.54
CA ALA A 22 -2.47 13.79 5.58
C ALA A 22 -3.41 14.16 6.74
N LEU A 23 -4.40 13.33 7.05
CA LEU A 23 -5.25 13.56 8.21
C LEU A 23 -4.50 13.34 9.53
N GLY A 24 -3.54 12.40 9.56
CA GLY A 24 -2.77 12.05 10.75
C GLY A 24 -1.84 13.16 11.27
N VAL A 25 -1.50 14.16 10.47
CA VAL A 25 -0.71 15.32 10.94
C VAL A 25 -1.55 16.36 11.70
N PHE A 26 -2.88 16.34 11.55
CA PHE A 26 -3.76 17.25 12.28
C PHE A 26 -4.03 16.72 13.70
N VAL A 27 -3.13 17.05 14.61
CA VAL A 27 -3.32 16.86 16.07
C VAL A 27 -4.02 18.06 16.68
N ALA A 28 -4.32 18.01 17.99
CA ALA A 28 -4.93 19.13 18.70
C ALA A 28 -4.14 20.44 18.45
N ASP A 29 -4.87 21.54 18.20
CA ASP A 29 -4.35 22.88 17.90
C ASP A 29 -3.57 23.04 16.57
N VAL A 30 -3.42 21.97 15.78
CA VAL A 30 -2.89 22.06 14.40
C VAL A 30 -4.05 22.27 13.43
N THR A 31 -4.00 23.38 12.70
CA THR A 31 -5.00 23.76 11.70
C THR A 31 -4.41 23.70 10.30
N VAL A 32 -5.27 23.80 9.28
CA VAL A 32 -4.85 23.88 7.87
C VAL A 32 -3.88 25.05 7.61
N VAL A 33 -3.93 26.12 8.41
CA VAL A 33 -3.04 27.29 8.25
C VAL A 33 -1.74 27.12 9.04
N SER A 34 -1.78 26.48 10.21
CA SER A 34 -0.62 26.34 11.09
C SER A 34 0.25 25.11 10.80
N VAL A 35 -0.21 24.18 9.97
CA VAL A 35 0.53 22.97 9.63
C VAL A 35 1.77 23.27 8.80
N ASP A 36 2.88 22.59 9.10
CA ASP A 36 4.06 22.57 8.23
C ASP A 36 3.75 21.74 6.97
N TRP A 37 3.52 22.44 5.86
CA TRP A 37 3.21 21.82 4.58
C TRP A 37 4.38 21.04 3.97
N ALA A 38 5.63 21.43 4.26
CA ALA A 38 6.79 20.72 3.75
C ALA A 38 6.93 19.36 4.47
N ALA A 39 6.84 19.36 5.80
CA ALA A 39 6.83 18.12 6.58
C ALA A 39 5.61 17.24 6.24
N THR A 40 4.42 17.83 6.10
CA THR A 40 3.20 17.11 5.72
C THR A 40 3.35 16.44 4.36
N GLY A 41 3.85 17.16 3.36
CA GLY A 41 4.11 16.60 2.03
C GLY A 41 5.09 15.43 2.07
N ALA A 42 6.15 15.53 2.88
CA ALA A 42 7.12 14.45 3.05
C ALA A 42 6.51 13.20 3.70
N ILE A 43 5.67 13.38 4.73
CA ILE A 43 4.95 12.28 5.41
C ILE A 43 4.00 11.58 4.44
N VAL A 44 3.15 12.35 3.76
CA VAL A 44 2.17 11.83 2.80
C VAL A 44 2.86 11.10 1.64
N GLY A 45 3.90 11.71 1.08
CA GLY A 45 4.68 11.12 -0.01
C GLY A 45 5.33 9.81 0.39
N THR A 46 5.95 9.75 1.58
CA THR A 46 6.59 8.53 2.10
C THR A 46 5.56 7.43 2.35
N ALA A 47 4.44 7.74 3.02
CA ALA A 47 3.40 6.76 3.30
C ALA A 47 2.79 6.21 1.99
N THR A 48 2.54 7.08 1.01
CA THR A 48 2.03 6.69 -0.30
C THR A 48 3.02 5.78 -1.04
N LEU A 49 4.31 6.12 -1.04
CA LEU A 49 5.36 5.31 -1.64
C LEU A 49 5.42 3.92 -1.00
N VAL A 50 5.39 3.85 0.34
CA VAL A 50 5.34 2.58 1.08
C VAL A 50 4.11 1.76 0.69
N SER A 51 2.93 2.38 0.53
CA SER A 51 1.70 1.71 0.10
C SER A 51 1.85 1.07 -1.29
N VAL A 52 2.45 1.79 -2.24
CA VAL A 52 2.72 1.28 -3.59
C VAL A 52 3.72 0.13 -3.56
N LEU A 53 4.86 0.30 -2.89
CA LEU A 53 5.89 -0.73 -2.78
C LEU A 53 5.36 -2.00 -2.10
N THR A 54 4.54 -1.84 -1.06
CA THR A 54 3.90 -2.96 -0.37
C THR A 54 2.91 -3.67 -1.28
N SER A 55 2.15 -2.93 -2.09
CA SER A 55 1.23 -3.52 -3.07
C SER A 55 1.97 -4.34 -4.13
N ILE A 56 3.14 -3.87 -4.56
CA ILE A 56 4.03 -4.62 -5.47
C ILE A 56 4.58 -5.88 -4.77
N ALA A 57 5.10 -5.74 -3.56
CA ALA A 57 5.62 -6.87 -2.78
C ALA A 57 4.55 -7.92 -2.45
N SER A 58 3.28 -7.48 -2.31
CA SER A 58 2.12 -8.34 -2.06
C SER A 58 1.49 -8.90 -3.34
N ALA A 59 1.96 -8.50 -4.52
CA ALA A 59 1.50 -9.09 -5.76
C ALA A 59 1.91 -10.57 -5.73
N ASN A 60 0.95 -11.48 -5.55
CA ASN A 60 1.20 -12.92 -5.48
C ASN A 60 1.93 -13.38 -6.75
N PHE A 61 3.24 -13.60 -6.65
CA PHE A 61 4.03 -14.30 -7.68
C PHE A 61 3.83 -15.82 -7.62
N GLY A 62 2.99 -16.33 -6.69
CA GLY A 62 2.76 -17.75 -6.41
C GLY A 62 1.29 -18.14 -6.23
N THR A 63 1.05 -19.36 -5.73
CA THR A 63 -0.28 -20.00 -5.66
C THR A 63 -1.26 -19.22 -4.75
N PRO A 64 -2.51 -18.96 -5.21
CA PRO A 64 -3.52 -18.29 -4.39
C PRO A 64 -3.72 -19.00 -3.04
N GLY A 65 -3.69 -18.25 -1.93
CA GLY A 65 -3.84 -18.79 -0.58
C GLY A 65 -2.53 -19.14 0.14
N THR A 66 -1.38 -18.88 -0.46
CA THR A 66 -0.05 -19.05 0.16
C THR A 66 0.68 -17.72 0.28
N ALA A 67 1.66 -17.62 1.18
CA ALA A 67 2.51 -16.42 1.24
C ALA A 67 3.36 -16.33 -0.02
N SER A 68 3.41 -15.14 -0.65
CA SER A 68 4.10 -14.95 -1.93
C SER A 68 5.61 -15.21 -1.89
N ALA A 69 6.18 -15.28 -0.68
CA ALA A 69 7.60 -15.50 -0.42
C ALA A 69 7.97 -16.96 -0.08
N VAL A 70 7.01 -17.89 -0.03
CA VAL A 70 7.29 -19.31 0.24
C VAL A 70 6.87 -20.18 -0.94
N SER A 71 7.68 -21.19 -1.25
CA SER A 71 7.37 -22.20 -2.24
C SER A 71 6.26 -23.12 -1.74
N THR A 72 5.15 -23.23 -2.49
CA THR A 72 4.07 -24.19 -2.23
C THR A 72 4.57 -25.60 -2.56
N PRO A 73 4.42 -26.59 -1.67
CA PRO A 73 4.63 -28.00 -2.03
C PRO A 73 3.62 -28.39 -3.12
N GLU A 74 4.08 -29.03 -4.20
CA GLU A 74 3.18 -29.57 -5.24
C GLU A 74 2.14 -30.51 -4.61
N LYS A 75 0.87 -30.34 -5.00
CA LYS A 75 -0.18 -31.30 -4.71
C LYS A 75 0.26 -32.65 -5.31
N PRO A 76 0.37 -33.75 -4.54
CA PRO A 76 0.64 -35.07 -5.11
C PRO A 76 -0.43 -35.38 -6.16
N LEU A 77 0.00 -35.80 -7.35
CA LEU A 77 -0.90 -36.28 -8.38
C LEU A 77 -1.57 -37.55 -7.85
N ASP A 78 -2.82 -37.43 -7.44
CA ASP A 78 -3.65 -38.58 -7.09
C ASP A 78 -3.71 -39.49 -8.33
N ALA A 79 -3.15 -40.70 -8.19
CA ALA A 79 -3.10 -41.76 -9.20
C ALA A 79 -4.44 -42.50 -9.33
#